data_AF-A0A455SLT8-F1
#
_entry.id   AF-A0A455SLT8-F1
#
_cell.length_a   1.000
_cell.length_b   1.000
_cell.length_c   1.000
_cell.angle_alpha   90.00
_cell.angle_beta   90.00
_cell.angle_gamma   90.00
#
_symmetry.space_group_name_H-M   'P 1'
#
loop_
_entity.id
_entity.type
_entity.pdbx_description
1 polymer ?
#
loop_
_entity_poly.entity_id
_entity_poly.type
_entity_poly.pdbx_seq_one_letter_code
_entity_poly.pdbx_strand_id
1 'polypeptide(L)' 'MQNKDTYEVRAGNTVLYVGKDAEQARRVFFAAAKEQAYYTRKITFYVNGNRAAEFLEKPEFR' A
#
# COMPACT_ATOMS: atom_id res chain seq x y z
N MET A 1 1.51 -18.62 -13.09
CA MET A 1 0.09 -18.25 -12.94
C MET A 1 0.03 -16.91 -12.22
N GLN A 2 -0.24 -15.81 -12.93
CA GLN A 2 -0.54 -14.53 -12.28
C GLN A 2 -1.95 -14.68 -11.70
N ASN A 3 -2.07 -14.61 -10.37
CA ASN A 3 -3.38 -14.50 -9.72
C ASN A 3 -4.00 -13.17 -10.16
N LYS A 4 -4.77 -13.21 -11.25
CA LYS A 4 -5.66 -12.14 -11.65
C LYS A 4 -6.61 -11.90 -10.46
N ASP A 5 -6.77 -10.63 -10.12
CA ASP A 5 -7.58 -10.09 -9.02
C ASP A 5 -6.92 -10.11 -7.62
N THR A 6 -5.61 -9.91 -7.53
CA THR A 6 -4.94 -9.71 -6.22
C THR A 6 -4.52 -8.26 -6.03
N TYR A 7 -4.98 -7.67 -4.94
CA TYR A 7 -4.58 -6.36 -4.45
C TYR A 7 -3.59 -6.51 -3.31
N GLU A 8 -2.59 -5.65 -3.29
CA GLU A 8 -1.57 -5.68 -2.26
C GLU A 8 -1.16 -4.26 -1.87
N VAL A 9 -1.04 -4.01 -0.57
CA VAL A 9 -0.59 -2.73 -0.02
C VAL A 9 0.66 -2.97 0.80
N ARG A 10 1.73 -2.25 0.49
CA ARG A 10 2.99 -2.26 1.25
C ARG A 10 3.31 -0.90 1.83
N ALA A 11 3.96 -0.87 2.98
CA ALA A 11 4.66 0.28 3.53
C ALA A 11 6.14 -0.08 3.69
N GLY A 12 6.97 0.33 2.72
CA GLY A 12 8.34 -0.16 2.57
C GLY A 12 8.36 -1.68 2.39
N ASN A 13 9.05 -2.38 3.30
CA ASN A 13 9.13 -3.85 3.30
C ASN A 13 7.98 -4.53 4.05
N THR A 14 7.10 -3.78 4.72
CA THR A 14 5.97 -4.33 5.47
C THR A 14 4.76 -4.49 4.56
N VAL A 15 4.20 -5.69 4.50
CA VAL A 15 2.91 -5.96 3.83
C VAL A 15 1.78 -5.60 4.80
N LEU A 16 0.93 -4.66 4.40
CA LEU A 16 -0.23 -4.21 5.19
C LEU A 16 -1.51 -4.95 4.79
N TYR A 17 -1.61 -5.38 3.53
CA TYR A 17 -2.76 -6.12 3.01
C TYR A 17 -2.39 -6.91 1.77
N VAL A 18 -2.91 -8.13 1.64
CA VAL A 18 -2.94 -8.94 0.41
C VAL A 18 -4.30 -9.62 0.35
N GLY A 19 -5.03 -9.44 -0.75
CA GLY A 19 -6.36 -10.05 -0.88
C GLY A 19 -7.04 -9.70 -2.20
N LYS A 20 -8.28 -10.18 -2.37
CA LYS A 20 -9.08 -9.92 -3.59
C LYS A 20 -10.08 -8.77 -3.43
N ASP A 21 -10.25 -8.27 -2.22
CA ASP A 21 -11.17 -7.16 -1.95
C ASP A 21 -10.49 -5.82 -2.23
N ALA A 22 -10.96 -5.13 -3.27
CA ALA A 22 -10.42 -3.85 -3.72
C ALA A 22 -10.75 -2.70 -2.74
N GLU A 23 -11.92 -2.74 -2.10
CA GLU A 23 -12.37 -1.69 -1.20
C GLU A 23 -11.56 -1.72 0.10
N GLN A 24 -11.33 -2.92 0.63
CA GLN A 24 -10.47 -3.15 1.78
C GLN A 24 -9.03 -2.74 1.48
N ALA A 25 -8.48 -3.12 0.31
CA ALA A 25 -7.15 -2.68 -0.12
C ALA A 25 -7.07 -1.15 -0.15
N ARG A 26 -8.07 -0.49 -0.74
CA ARG A 26 -8.14 0.97 -0.84
C ARG A 26 -8.23 1.62 0.55
N ARG A 27 -9.04 1.06 1.45
CA ARG A 27 -9.15 1.52 2.84
C ARG A 27 -7.82 1.43 3.57
N VAL A 28 -7.11 0.32 3.45
CA VAL A 28 -5.78 0.13 4.06
C VAL A 28 -4.76 1.13 3.48
N PHE A 29 -4.76 1.33 2.17
CA PHE A 29 -3.84 2.27 1.51
C PHE A 29 -3.99 3.71 2.00
N PHE A 30 -5.23 4.23 2.07
CA PHE A 30 -5.48 5.57 2.59
C PHE A 30 -5.32 5.68 4.11
N ALA A 31 -5.62 4.61 4.86
CA ALA A 31 -5.38 4.59 6.30
C ALA A 31 -3.87 4.69 6.59
N ALA A 32 -3.06 3.89 5.89
CA ALA A 32 -1.60 3.91 6.04
C ALA A 32 -1.01 5.29 5.73
N ALA A 33 -1.51 6.00 4.73
CA ALA A 33 -1.05 7.35 4.39
C ALA A 33 -1.33 8.40 5.47
N LYS A 34 -2.28 8.13 6.37
CA LYS A 34 -2.66 9.01 7.48
C LYS A 34 -1.98 8.63 8.80
N GLU A 35 -1.47 7.40 8.91
CA GLU A 35 -0.87 6.88 10.13
C GLU A 35 0.59 7.30 10.26
N GLN A 36 0.94 7.98 11.36
CA GLN A 36 2.29 8.52 11.59
C GLN A 36 3.38 7.45 11.53
N ALA A 37 3.07 6.21 11.93
CA ALA A 37 4.01 5.08 11.89
C ALA A 37 4.57 4.78 10.48
N TYR A 38 3.90 5.26 9.43
CA TYR A 38 4.32 5.08 8.04
C TYR A 38 4.78 6.36 7.35
N TYR A 39 4.87 7.50 8.04
CA TYR A 39 5.27 8.77 7.40
C TYR A 39 6.69 8.75 6.85
N THR A 40 7.58 7.96 7.44
CA THR A 40 8.95 7.73 6.94
C THR A 40 9.04 6.63 5.89
N ARG A 41 7.90 6.08 5.45
CA ARG A 41 7.87 4.93 4.54
C ARG A 41 7.11 5.28 3.27
N LYS A 42 7.62 4.77 2.16
CA LYS A 42 6.88 4.75 0.91
C LYS A 42 5.75 3.72 0.99
N ILE A 43 4.53 4.15 0.73
CA ILE A 43 3.35 3.27 0.71
C ILE A 43 3.03 2.96 -0.75
N THR A 44 2.94 1.69 -1.12
CA THR A 44 2.76 1.26 -2.51
C THR A 44 1.53 0.36 -2.63
N PHE A 45 0.70 0.65 -3.63
CA PHE A 45 -0.48 -0.13 -3.99
C PHE A 45 -0.21 -0.93 -5.25
N TYR A 46 -0.41 -2.24 -5.18
CA TYR A 46 -0.23 -3.17 -6.28
C TYR A 46 -1.58 -3.77 -6.71
N VAL A 47 -1.77 -3.90 -8.02
CA VAL A 47 -2.87 -4.62 -8.65
C VAL A 47 -2.26 -5.70 -9.54
N ASN A 48 -2.56 -6.97 -9.23
CA ASN A 48 -2.03 -8.12 -9.97
C ASN A 48 -0.49 -8.11 -10.03
N GLY A 49 0.16 -7.70 -8.95
CA GLY A 49 1.62 -7.55 -8.85
C GLY A 49 2.21 -6.31 -9.54
N ASN A 50 1.39 -5.50 -10.22
CA ASN A 50 1.83 -4.26 -10.86
C ASN A 50 1.57 -3.06 -9.95
N ARG A 51 2.54 -2.16 -9.83
CA ARG A 51 2.37 -0.93 -9.04
C ARG A 51 1.34 -0.02 -9.72
N ALA A 52 0.24 0.25 -9.05
CA ALA A 52 -0.83 1.12 -9.53
C ALA A 52 -0.79 2.53 -8.93
N ALA A 53 -0.35 2.66 -7.66
CA ALA A 53 -0.21 3.95 -6.99
C ALA A 53 0.86 3.90 -5.89
N GLU A 54 1.37 5.07 -5.50
CA GLU A 54 2.24 5.21 -4.34
C GLU A 54 2.06 6.55 -3.62
N PHE A 55 2.24 6.53 -2.31
CA PHE A 55 2.51 7.72 -1.50
C PHE A 55 3.99 7.70 -1.11
N LEU A 56 4.67 8.82 -1.34
CA LEU A 56 6.05 9.00 -0.90
C LEU A 56 6.09 9.25 0.61
N GLU A 57 7.28 9.01 1.17
CA GLU A 57 7.60 9.44 2.53
C GLU A 57 7.37 10.96 2.70
N LYS A 58 6.95 11.37 3.89
CA LYS A 58 6.85 12.78 4.26
C LYS A 58 8.22 13.24 4.75
N PRO A 59 8.91 14.13 4.02
CA PRO A 59 10.29 14.53 4.36
C PRO A 59 10.40 15.23 5.71
N GLU A 60 9.32 15.82 6.21
CA GLU A 60 9.24 16.47 7.52
C GLU A 60 9.37 15.51 8.71
N PHE A 61 9.27 14.19 8.48
CA PHE A 61 9.29 13.16 9.52
C PHE A 61 10.53 12.26 9.45
N ARG A 62 11.50 12.59 8.58
CA ARG A 62 12.74 11.83 8.38
C ARG A 62 13.77 12.09 9.48
#